data_AF-A0A963L8P4-F1
#
_entry.id   AF-A0A963L8P4-F1
#
_cell.length_a   1.000
_cell.length_b   1.000
_cell.length_c   1.000
_cell.angle_alpha   90.00
_cell.angle_beta   90.00
_cell.angle_gamma   90.00
#
_symmetry.space_group_name_H-M   'P 1'
#
loop_
_entity.id
_entity.type
_entity.pdbx_description
1 polymer ?
#
loop_
_entity_poly.entity_id
_entity_poly.type
_entity_poly.pdbx_seq_one_letter_code
_entity_poly.pdbx_strand_id
1 'polypeptide(L)'
;DTGEAAPFGRPGWDHVPISRAIQASAALPGLFPPVLIDGKHFVDGALKKTVHATVALDDGVDLLLCLNPLVPFHAENHDAHGTRIPPLVKGGFPTVMSQTFRSMIHSRLALGFKHYERSYPNTDIVLIEPDQRDAELFFANTFSYRQRRELAEHAYQQTRALLRDRAGHLGPLLSRHGIALDERALRDPTLHLLSDLPAKGSPVDRLNRSLDILEHHLT
;
A
#
# COMPACT_ATOMS: atom_id res chain seq x y z
N ASP A 1 6.55 -11.78 24.13
CA ASP A 1 7.29 -12.84 24.87
C ASP A 1 7.24 -14.24 24.22
N THR A 2 6.11 -14.72 23.69
CA THR A 2 6.02 -16.08 23.09
C THR A 2 6.27 -16.14 21.58
N GLY A 3 6.33 -14.98 20.91
CA GLY A 3 6.37 -14.91 19.45
C GLY A 3 5.07 -15.36 18.77
N GLU A 4 3.98 -15.55 19.52
CA GLU A 4 2.65 -15.89 18.98
C GLU A 4 1.94 -14.67 18.38
N ALA A 5 1.04 -14.91 17.43
CA ALA A 5 0.23 -13.84 16.85
C ALA A 5 -1.04 -13.67 17.72
N ALA A 6 -1.41 -12.44 18.03
CA ALA A 6 -2.66 -12.12 18.71
C ALA A 6 -3.63 -11.44 17.72
N PRO A 7 -4.70 -12.13 17.28
CA PRO A 7 -5.71 -11.54 16.42
C PRO A 7 -6.69 -10.71 17.26
N PHE A 8 -6.30 -9.48 17.60
CA PHE A 8 -7.18 -8.56 18.34
C PHE A 8 -8.54 -8.43 17.64
N GLY A 9 -9.62 -8.46 18.43
CA GLY A 9 -11.00 -8.48 17.92
C GLY A 9 -11.60 -9.88 17.73
N ARG A 10 -10.83 -10.97 17.84
CA ARG A 10 -11.37 -12.34 17.92
C ARG A 10 -11.73 -12.72 19.36
N PRO A 11 -12.57 -13.75 19.58
CA PRO A 11 -12.88 -14.24 20.92
C PRO A 11 -11.61 -14.45 21.77
N GLY A 12 -11.59 -13.84 22.96
CA GLY A 12 -10.44 -13.85 23.87
C GLY A 12 -9.49 -12.66 23.73
N TRP A 13 -9.68 -11.84 22.68
CA TRP A 13 -8.98 -10.57 22.46
C TRP A 13 -9.95 -9.43 22.06
N ASP A 14 -11.24 -9.69 22.09
CA ASP A 14 -12.34 -8.80 21.72
C ASP A 14 -12.62 -7.71 22.77
N HIS A 15 -12.14 -7.90 24.00
CA HIS A 15 -12.17 -6.90 25.06
C HIS A 15 -11.10 -5.81 24.90
N VAL A 16 -10.08 -6.03 24.06
CA VAL A 16 -8.99 -5.08 23.89
C VAL A 16 -9.49 -3.87 23.08
N PRO A 17 -9.36 -2.63 23.59
CA PRO A 17 -9.77 -1.44 22.85
C PRO A 17 -9.03 -1.34 21.51
N ILE A 18 -9.76 -0.95 20.46
CA ILE A 18 -9.22 -0.80 19.10
C ILE A 18 -7.95 0.08 19.10
N SER A 19 -7.94 1.17 19.84
CA SER A 19 -6.78 2.06 19.96
C SER A 19 -5.54 1.35 20.49
N ARG A 20 -5.70 0.45 21.47
CA ARG A 20 -4.61 -0.32 22.09
C ARG A 20 -4.15 -1.46 21.19
N ALA A 21 -5.08 -2.12 20.50
CA ALA A 21 -4.77 -3.12 19.49
C ALA A 21 -3.94 -2.51 18.34
N ILE A 22 -4.33 -1.34 17.83
CA ILE A 22 -3.58 -0.61 16.81
C ILE A 22 -2.19 -0.20 17.34
N GLN A 23 -2.11 0.31 18.57
CA GLN A 23 -0.84 0.67 19.19
C GLN A 23 0.11 -0.53 19.25
N ALA A 24 -0.38 -1.71 19.68
CA ALA A 24 0.39 -2.94 19.73
C ALA A 24 0.83 -3.39 18.32
N SER A 25 -0.07 -3.31 17.33
CA SER A 25 0.22 -3.68 15.95
C SER A 25 1.24 -2.75 15.26
N ALA A 26 1.42 -1.53 15.74
CA ALA A 26 2.35 -0.54 15.19
C ALA A 26 3.63 -0.37 16.04
N ALA A 27 3.82 -1.18 17.09
CA ALA A 27 4.94 -1.08 18.00
C ALA A 27 6.21 -1.72 17.40
N LEU A 28 6.76 -1.08 16.36
CA LEU A 28 7.94 -1.59 15.65
C LEU A 28 9.19 -1.51 16.55
N PRO A 29 9.86 -2.64 16.84
CA PRO A 29 11.05 -2.66 17.69
C PRO A 29 12.13 -1.72 17.18
N GLY A 30 12.71 -0.96 18.10
CA GLY A 30 13.71 0.08 17.81
C GLY A 30 13.12 1.47 17.58
N LEU A 31 11.82 1.58 17.24
CA LEU A 31 11.12 2.88 17.13
C LEU A 31 10.15 3.12 18.29
N PHE A 32 9.41 2.08 18.70
CA PHE A 32 8.40 2.18 19.75
C PHE A 32 8.58 1.09 20.81
N PRO A 33 8.28 1.39 22.10
CA PRO A 33 8.32 0.38 23.15
C PRO A 33 7.21 -0.68 22.94
N PRO A 34 7.43 -1.93 23.36
CA PRO A 34 6.38 -2.95 23.37
C PRO A 34 5.16 -2.52 24.19
N VAL A 35 3.97 -2.92 23.75
CA VAL A 35 2.71 -2.59 24.44
C VAL A 35 2.30 -3.72 25.36
N LEU A 36 2.09 -3.42 26.65
CA LEU A 36 1.62 -4.38 27.64
C LEU A 36 0.09 -4.51 27.56
N ILE A 37 -0.41 -5.72 27.31
CA ILE A 37 -1.85 -6.07 27.33
C ILE A 37 -1.99 -7.40 28.07
N ASP A 38 -2.83 -7.44 29.10
CA ASP A 38 -3.07 -8.64 29.94
C ASP A 38 -1.80 -9.36 30.41
N GLY A 39 -0.82 -8.58 30.86
CA GLY A 39 0.46 -9.11 31.37
C GLY A 39 1.42 -9.60 30.28
N LYS A 40 1.12 -9.42 29.00
CA LYS A 40 1.96 -9.83 27.87
C LYS A 40 2.44 -8.63 27.06
N HIS A 41 3.70 -8.66 26.61
CA HIS A 41 4.27 -7.64 25.73
C HIS A 41 4.05 -7.98 24.25
N PHE A 42 3.48 -7.01 23.53
CA PHE A 42 3.20 -7.07 22.09
C PHE A 42 4.07 -6.08 21.32
N VAL A 43 4.46 -6.50 20.11
CA VAL A 43 5.25 -5.73 19.14
C VAL A 43 4.61 -5.87 17.76
N ASP A 44 5.04 -5.06 16.80
CA ASP A 44 4.53 -5.02 15.44
C ASP A 44 4.44 -6.42 14.77
N GLY A 45 3.27 -6.71 14.18
CA GLY A 45 2.95 -8.00 13.57
C GLY A 45 3.70 -8.30 12.26
N ALA A 46 4.19 -7.27 11.56
CA ALA A 46 4.96 -7.40 10.32
C ALA A 46 6.26 -8.17 10.51
N LEU A 47 6.74 -8.30 11.76
CA LEU A 47 7.89 -9.12 12.12
C LEU A 47 7.64 -10.62 11.94
N LYS A 48 6.40 -11.09 12.08
CA LYS A 48 6.05 -12.51 12.04
C LYS A 48 5.39 -12.93 10.72
N LYS A 49 4.43 -12.14 10.23
CA LYS A 49 3.75 -12.39 8.95
C LYS A 49 3.62 -11.06 8.21
N THR A 50 4.15 -11.01 7.00
CA THR A 50 4.17 -9.80 6.16
C THR A 50 2.77 -9.34 5.74
N VAL A 51 1.85 -10.29 5.53
CA VAL A 51 0.42 -10.02 5.36
C VAL A 51 -0.32 -11.07 6.19
N HIS A 52 -1.16 -10.64 7.12
CA HIS A 52 -2.02 -11.50 7.94
C HIS A 52 -3.21 -12.07 7.14
N ALA A 53 -3.01 -12.42 5.87
CA ALA A 53 -4.03 -12.90 4.94
C ALA A 53 -4.73 -14.15 5.46
N THR A 54 -4.00 -15.04 6.15
CA THR A 54 -4.57 -16.27 6.72
C THR A 54 -5.76 -16.00 7.64
N VAL A 55 -5.76 -14.87 8.37
CA VAL A 55 -6.87 -14.52 9.29
C VAL A 55 -8.18 -14.37 8.51
N ALA A 56 -8.15 -13.64 7.38
CA ALA A 56 -9.33 -13.47 6.54
C ALA A 56 -9.68 -14.76 5.76
N LEU A 57 -8.67 -15.50 5.29
CA LEU A 57 -8.87 -16.74 4.54
C LEU A 57 -9.49 -17.85 5.40
N ASP A 58 -9.08 -17.98 6.66
CA ASP A 58 -9.64 -18.94 7.62
C ASP A 58 -11.12 -18.64 7.94
N ASP A 59 -11.56 -17.39 7.77
CA ASP A 59 -12.96 -16.98 7.95
C ASP A 59 -13.81 -17.26 6.70
N GLY A 60 -13.24 -17.85 5.64
CA GLY A 60 -13.97 -18.34 4.47
C GLY A 60 -14.36 -17.25 3.48
N VAL A 61 -13.57 -16.19 3.33
CA VAL A 61 -13.83 -15.14 2.32
C VAL A 61 -13.71 -15.69 0.90
N ASP A 62 -14.64 -15.29 0.02
CA ASP A 62 -14.63 -15.68 -1.40
C ASP A 62 -13.69 -14.80 -2.24
N LEU A 63 -13.44 -13.56 -1.80
CA LEU A 63 -12.53 -12.60 -2.43
C LEU A 63 -11.65 -11.92 -1.38
N LEU A 64 -10.34 -11.95 -1.58
CA LEU A 64 -9.36 -11.25 -0.74
C LEU A 64 -8.58 -10.21 -1.56
N LEU A 65 -8.76 -8.93 -1.22
CA LEU A 65 -7.96 -7.84 -1.76
C LEU A 65 -6.75 -7.60 -0.86
N CYS A 66 -5.55 -7.93 -1.35
CA CYS A 66 -4.30 -7.77 -0.65
C CYS A 66 -3.57 -6.52 -1.13
N LEU A 67 -3.24 -5.61 -0.21
CA LEU A 67 -2.39 -4.46 -0.50
C LEU A 67 -0.99 -4.72 0.05
N ASN A 68 0.02 -4.73 -0.82
CA ASN A 68 1.42 -4.73 -0.39
C ASN A 68 2.10 -3.42 -0.81
N PRO A 69 2.19 -2.41 0.09
CA PRO A 69 2.85 -1.15 -0.22
C PRO A 69 4.38 -1.22 -0.12
N LEU A 70 4.96 -2.35 0.30
CA LEU A 70 6.39 -2.50 0.62
C LEU A 70 7.11 -3.41 -0.38
N VAL A 71 7.00 -3.11 -1.67
CA VAL A 71 7.75 -3.83 -2.72
C VAL A 71 9.25 -3.45 -2.72
N PRO A 72 10.14 -4.42 -3.01
CA PRO A 72 11.58 -4.21 -3.06
C PRO A 72 11.95 -3.47 -4.33
N PHE A 73 12.97 -2.63 -4.22
CA PHE A 73 13.45 -1.81 -5.33
C PHE A 73 14.55 -2.50 -6.12
N HIS A 74 14.51 -2.38 -7.45
CA HIS A 74 15.57 -2.84 -8.33
C HIS A 74 16.33 -1.63 -8.91
N ALA A 75 17.56 -1.42 -8.44
CA ALA A 75 18.43 -0.29 -8.84
C ALA A 75 18.90 -0.32 -10.31
N GLU A 76 18.59 -1.39 -11.03
CA GLU A 76 18.82 -1.52 -12.47
C GLU A 76 17.69 -0.92 -13.30
N ASN A 77 16.57 -0.55 -12.66
CA ASN A 77 15.44 0.07 -13.33
C ASN A 77 15.72 1.55 -13.62
N HIS A 78 15.34 1.96 -14.82
CA HIS A 78 15.18 3.37 -15.17
C HIS A 78 13.82 3.83 -14.65
N ASP A 79 13.70 5.07 -14.19
CA ASP A 79 12.39 5.64 -13.87
C ASP A 79 11.51 5.73 -15.14
N ALA A 80 10.24 6.13 -14.98
CA ALA A 80 9.31 6.31 -16.10
C ALA A 80 9.80 7.34 -17.16
N HIS A 81 10.88 8.07 -16.88
CA HIS A 81 11.51 9.07 -17.73
C HIS A 81 12.89 8.63 -18.26
N GLY A 82 13.27 7.37 -18.06
CA GLY A 82 14.53 6.82 -18.59
C GLY A 82 15.78 7.21 -17.79
N THR A 83 15.64 7.89 -16.65
CA THR A 83 16.76 8.33 -15.81
C THR A 83 17.19 7.19 -14.89
N ARG A 84 18.51 6.99 -14.78
CA ARG A 84 19.10 5.98 -13.89
C ARG A 84 18.86 6.38 -12.44
N ILE A 85 18.11 5.56 -11.73
CA ILE A 85 17.75 5.83 -10.34
C ILE A 85 19.01 5.65 -9.44
N PRO A 86 19.29 6.55 -8.47
CA PRO A 86 20.52 6.48 -7.66
C PRO A 86 20.66 5.18 -6.86
N PRO A 87 21.87 4.61 -6.72
CA PRO A 87 22.09 3.38 -5.95
C PRO A 87 21.77 3.55 -4.46
N LEU A 88 21.12 2.53 -3.88
CA LEU A 88 20.76 2.38 -2.46
C LEU A 88 21.89 2.72 -1.46
N VAL A 89 23.14 2.54 -1.86
CA VAL A 89 24.34 2.77 -1.02
C VAL A 89 24.51 4.24 -0.61
N LYS A 90 23.94 5.20 -1.34
CA LYS A 90 24.01 6.63 -0.97
C LYS A 90 23.12 7.03 0.22
N GLY A 91 22.21 6.16 0.68
CA GLY A 91 21.28 6.44 1.78
C GLY A 91 21.75 5.98 3.19
N GLY A 92 22.89 5.28 3.27
CA GLY A 92 23.42 4.79 4.55
C GLY A 92 22.68 3.57 5.13
N PHE A 93 23.01 3.21 6.37
CA PHE A 93 22.50 2.01 7.08
C PHE A 93 20.96 1.89 7.12
N PRO A 94 20.16 2.96 7.36
CA PRO A 94 18.69 2.87 7.35
C PRO A 94 18.09 2.47 5.99
N THR A 95 18.70 2.93 4.89
CA THR A 95 18.26 2.59 3.53
C THR A 95 18.56 1.14 3.18
N VAL A 96 19.69 0.60 3.62
CA VAL A 96 20.04 -0.82 3.43
C VAL A 96 19.13 -1.72 4.27
N MET A 97 18.84 -1.34 5.51
CA MET A 97 17.94 -2.09 6.39
C MET A 97 16.50 -2.11 5.87
N SER A 98 15.98 -0.96 5.40
CA SER A 98 14.64 -0.88 4.81
C SER A 98 14.52 -1.70 3.52
N GLN A 99 15.53 -1.70 2.66
CA GLN A 99 15.56 -2.58 1.49
C GLN A 99 15.64 -4.06 1.88
N THR A 100 16.47 -4.41 2.85
CA THR A 100 16.57 -5.81 3.34
C THR A 100 15.23 -6.29 3.89
N PHE A 101 14.53 -5.45 4.65
CA PHE A 101 13.19 -5.71 5.15
C PHE A 101 12.18 -5.92 4.00
N ARG A 102 12.19 -5.04 2.99
CA ARG A 102 11.35 -5.16 1.78
C ARG A 102 11.62 -6.44 0.98
N SER A 103 12.88 -6.82 0.79
CA SER A 103 13.24 -8.07 0.10
C SER A 103 12.75 -9.31 0.86
N MET A 104 12.87 -9.33 2.19
CA MET A 104 12.33 -10.42 3.01
C MET A 104 10.80 -10.50 2.93
N ILE A 105 10.12 -9.35 2.99
CA ILE A 105 8.67 -9.22 2.82
C ILE A 105 8.23 -9.82 1.49
N HIS A 106 8.84 -9.39 0.39
CA HIS A 106 8.46 -9.82 -0.95
C HIS A 106 8.71 -11.30 -1.21
N SER A 107 9.85 -11.83 -0.75
CA SER A 107 10.13 -13.27 -0.85
C SER A 107 9.10 -14.10 -0.08
N ARG A 108 8.70 -13.65 1.11
CA ARG A 108 7.65 -14.31 1.91
C ARG A 108 6.27 -14.18 1.28
N LEU A 109 5.95 -13.06 0.64
CA LEU A 109 4.69 -12.90 -0.07
C LEU A 109 4.61 -13.83 -1.28
N ALA A 110 5.62 -13.84 -2.15
CA ALA A 110 5.63 -14.73 -3.31
C ALA A 110 5.47 -16.22 -2.93
N LEU A 111 6.09 -16.66 -1.83
CA LEU A 111 5.93 -18.02 -1.30
C LEU A 111 4.58 -18.24 -0.61
N GLY A 112 4.10 -17.25 0.14
CA GLY A 112 2.83 -17.29 0.86
C GLY A 112 1.62 -17.37 -0.08
N PHE A 113 1.62 -16.59 -1.18
CA PHE A 113 0.52 -16.59 -2.14
C PHE A 113 0.39 -17.91 -2.90
N LYS A 114 1.51 -18.52 -3.34
CA LYS A 114 1.46 -19.87 -3.93
C LYS A 114 0.89 -20.91 -2.98
N HIS A 115 1.13 -20.76 -1.67
CA HIS A 115 0.53 -21.62 -0.66
C HIS A 115 -0.95 -21.30 -0.45
N TYR A 116 -1.34 -20.02 -0.44
CA TYR A 116 -2.73 -19.60 -0.29
C TYR A 116 -3.59 -20.05 -1.47
N GLU A 117 -3.15 -19.88 -2.71
CA GLU A 117 -3.85 -20.36 -3.91
C GLU A 117 -4.14 -21.88 -3.87
N ARG A 118 -3.23 -22.66 -3.27
CA ARG A 118 -3.41 -24.11 -3.12
C ARG A 118 -4.31 -24.50 -1.94
N SER A 119 -4.22 -23.75 -0.85
CA SER A 119 -4.91 -24.06 0.41
C SER A 119 -6.34 -23.52 0.43
N TYR A 120 -6.60 -22.46 -0.34
CA TYR A 120 -7.90 -21.80 -0.47
C TYR A 120 -8.31 -21.71 -1.95
N PRO A 121 -8.53 -22.86 -2.62
CA PRO A 121 -8.80 -22.89 -4.08
C PRO A 121 -10.13 -22.23 -4.47
N ASN A 122 -11.01 -21.98 -3.50
CA ASN A 122 -12.31 -21.35 -3.71
C ASN A 122 -12.27 -19.83 -3.45
N THR A 123 -11.12 -19.28 -3.07
CA THR A 123 -10.97 -17.85 -2.81
C THR A 123 -10.17 -17.21 -3.94
N ASP A 124 -10.73 -16.18 -4.58
CA ASP A 124 -9.96 -15.34 -5.49
C ASP A 124 -9.12 -14.35 -4.68
N ILE A 125 -7.80 -14.32 -4.91
CA ILE A 125 -6.88 -13.41 -4.20
C ILE A 125 -6.31 -12.40 -5.19
N VAL A 126 -6.57 -11.11 -4.95
CA VAL A 126 -6.08 -10.01 -5.78
C VAL A 126 -5.00 -9.25 -5.04
N LEU A 127 -3.76 -9.33 -5.54
CA LEU A 127 -2.64 -8.53 -5.04
C LEU A 127 -2.53 -7.20 -5.79
N ILE A 128 -2.51 -6.11 -5.02
CA ILE A 128 -2.28 -4.74 -5.49
C ILE A 128 -0.95 -4.26 -4.87
N GLU A 129 -0.03 -3.91 -5.76
CA GLU A 129 1.32 -3.49 -5.44
C GLU A 129 1.65 -2.23 -6.26
N PRO A 130 2.41 -1.27 -5.70
CA PRO A 130 2.93 -0.17 -6.49
C PRO A 130 3.97 -0.68 -7.51
N ASP A 131 4.15 0.04 -8.60
CA ASP A 131 5.17 -0.29 -9.61
C ASP A 131 6.58 -0.21 -8.97
N GLN A 132 7.38 -1.25 -9.14
CA GLN A 132 8.75 -1.31 -8.61
C GLN A 132 9.71 -0.28 -9.27
N ARG A 133 9.28 0.36 -10.36
CA ARG A 133 10.00 1.44 -11.06
C ARG A 133 9.58 2.83 -10.57
N ASP A 134 8.62 2.91 -9.66
CA ASP A 134 8.13 4.15 -9.10
C ASP A 134 9.10 4.72 -8.05
N ALA A 135 10.00 5.59 -8.53
CA ALA A 135 10.98 6.25 -7.68
C ALA A 135 10.34 7.18 -6.63
N GLU A 136 9.17 7.74 -6.89
CA GLU A 136 8.49 8.68 -5.98
C GLU A 136 7.95 7.96 -4.74
N LEU A 137 7.26 6.83 -4.93
CA LEU A 137 6.85 5.95 -3.83
C LEU A 137 8.05 5.31 -3.11
N PHE A 138 9.16 5.09 -3.82
CA PHE A 138 10.37 4.49 -3.24
C PHE A 138 11.15 5.45 -2.33
N PHE A 139 11.40 6.69 -2.78
CA PHE A 139 12.14 7.70 -2.03
C PHE A 139 11.27 8.52 -1.09
N ALA A 140 9.94 8.45 -1.22
CA ALA A 140 9.05 9.02 -0.23
C ALA A 140 9.36 8.39 1.13
N ASN A 141 9.73 9.25 2.08
CA ASN A 141 9.80 8.84 3.46
C ASN A 141 8.36 8.60 3.92
N THR A 142 7.93 7.35 3.95
CA THR A 142 6.57 6.94 4.37
C THR A 142 6.22 7.38 5.79
N PHE A 143 7.22 7.77 6.60
CA PHE A 143 7.06 8.34 7.93
C PHE A 143 7.06 9.89 7.96
N SER A 144 7.25 10.55 6.82
CA SER A 144 7.24 12.02 6.71
C SER A 144 5.82 12.58 6.61
N TYR A 145 5.37 13.21 7.69
CA TYR A 145 4.08 13.91 7.72
C TYR A 145 3.93 15.00 6.65
N ARG A 146 5.05 15.58 6.17
CA ARG A 146 5.04 16.64 5.16
C ARG A 146 4.65 16.13 3.77
N GLN A 147 5.00 14.88 3.45
CA GLN A 147 4.79 14.29 2.12
C GLN A 147 3.56 13.38 2.04
N ARG A 148 2.87 13.11 3.16
CA ARG A 148 1.73 12.17 3.21
C ARG A 148 0.62 12.45 2.19
N ARG A 149 0.37 13.74 1.92
CA ARG A 149 -0.69 14.19 0.99
C ARG A 149 -0.27 13.89 -0.44
N GLU A 150 0.91 14.35 -0.83
CA GLU A 150 1.50 14.11 -2.15
C GLU A 150 1.62 12.60 -2.41
N LEU A 151 2.10 11.83 -1.44
CA LEU A 151 2.21 10.37 -1.53
C LEU A 151 0.84 9.68 -1.69
N ALA A 152 -0.19 10.14 -0.97
CA ALA A 152 -1.52 9.56 -1.09
C ALA A 152 -2.16 9.87 -2.45
N GLU A 153 -1.99 11.10 -2.95
CA GLU A 153 -2.42 11.47 -4.31
C GLU A 153 -1.70 10.62 -5.35
N HIS A 154 -0.38 10.49 -5.25
CA HIS A 154 0.41 9.67 -6.15
C HIS A 154 -0.04 8.20 -6.14
N ALA A 155 -0.16 7.60 -4.96
CA ALA A 155 -0.65 6.22 -4.80
C ALA A 155 -2.06 6.03 -5.38
N TYR A 156 -2.93 7.02 -5.25
CA TYR A 156 -4.27 7.00 -5.84
C TYR A 156 -4.20 6.96 -7.37
N GLN A 157 -3.41 7.85 -7.98
CA GLN A 157 -3.26 7.88 -9.44
C GLN A 157 -2.61 6.60 -9.98
N GLN A 158 -1.58 6.07 -9.30
CA GLN A 158 -0.95 4.80 -9.66
C GLN A 158 -1.92 3.63 -9.54
N THR A 159 -2.74 3.58 -8.49
CA THR A 159 -3.76 2.53 -8.33
C THR A 159 -4.80 2.60 -9.44
N ARG A 160 -5.26 3.79 -9.83
CA ARG A 160 -6.18 3.96 -10.97
C ARG A 160 -5.56 3.48 -12.28
N ALA A 161 -4.30 3.82 -12.53
CA ALA A 161 -3.57 3.36 -13.72
C ALA A 161 -3.42 1.83 -13.73
N LEU A 162 -3.05 1.23 -12.59
CA LEU A 162 -2.93 -0.22 -12.43
C LEU A 162 -4.26 -0.94 -12.66
N LEU A 163 -5.36 -0.43 -12.08
CA LEU A 163 -6.69 -1.02 -12.26
C LEU A 163 -7.15 -0.95 -13.72
N ARG A 164 -6.84 0.16 -14.42
CA ARG A 164 -7.14 0.33 -15.84
C ARG A 164 -6.31 -0.61 -16.73
N ASP A 165 -5.01 -0.72 -16.46
CA ASP A 165 -4.12 -1.61 -17.21
C ASP A 165 -4.51 -3.09 -17.04
N ARG A 166 -4.87 -3.47 -15.80
CA ARG A 166 -5.29 -4.83 -15.46
C ARG A 166 -6.79 -5.08 -15.65
N ALA A 167 -7.56 -4.13 -16.20
CA ALA A 167 -9.02 -4.23 -16.29
C ALA A 167 -9.50 -5.49 -17.03
N GLY A 168 -8.80 -5.89 -18.10
CA GLY A 168 -9.12 -7.11 -18.85
C GLY A 168 -8.98 -8.41 -18.04
N HIS A 169 -8.13 -8.42 -17.02
CA HIS A 169 -7.95 -9.57 -16.13
C HIS A 169 -8.79 -9.45 -14.86
N LEU A 170 -8.81 -8.27 -14.23
CA LEU A 170 -9.52 -8.03 -12.97
C LEU A 170 -11.04 -7.97 -13.16
N GLY A 171 -11.53 -7.42 -14.28
CA GLY A 171 -12.95 -7.28 -14.55
C GLY A 171 -13.72 -8.61 -14.45
N PRO A 172 -13.34 -9.65 -15.21
CA PRO A 172 -13.98 -10.96 -15.11
C PRO A 172 -13.90 -11.59 -13.72
N LEU A 173 -12.74 -11.47 -13.04
CA LEU A 173 -12.55 -12.00 -11.68
C LEU A 173 -13.49 -11.31 -10.69
N LEU A 174 -13.46 -9.97 -10.63
CA LEU A 174 -14.28 -9.18 -9.71
C LEU A 174 -15.78 -9.36 -9.97
N SER A 175 -16.18 -9.54 -11.24
CA SER A 175 -17.59 -9.72 -11.61
C SER A 175 -18.22 -11.00 -11.02
N ARG A 176 -17.42 -12.05 -10.78
CA ARG A 176 -17.88 -13.29 -10.10
C ARG A 176 -18.35 -13.01 -8.67
N HIS A 177 -17.82 -11.95 -8.07
CA HIS A 177 -18.13 -11.48 -6.71
C HIS A 177 -19.11 -10.29 -6.71
N GLY A 178 -19.74 -9.97 -7.84
CA GLY A 178 -20.67 -8.84 -7.95
C GLY A 178 -20.00 -7.45 -7.93
N ILE A 179 -18.68 -7.39 -8.15
CA ILE A 179 -17.91 -6.14 -8.16
C ILE A 179 -17.58 -5.77 -9.61
N ALA A 180 -17.82 -4.51 -9.97
CA ALA A 180 -17.47 -3.96 -11.28
C ALA A 180 -16.44 -2.83 -11.14
N LEU A 181 -15.51 -2.76 -12.10
CA LEU A 181 -14.62 -1.61 -12.23
C LEU A 181 -15.40 -0.43 -12.83
N ASP A 182 -15.31 0.73 -12.19
CA ASP A 182 -15.87 1.96 -12.74
C ASP A 182 -14.93 2.52 -13.82
N GLU A 183 -15.13 2.08 -15.06
CA GLU A 183 -14.37 2.55 -16.23
C GLU A 183 -14.41 4.06 -16.43
N ARG A 184 -15.50 4.73 -16.03
CA ARG A 184 -15.61 6.19 -16.14
C ARG A 184 -14.66 6.83 -15.14
N ALA A 185 -14.74 6.41 -13.87
CA ALA A 185 -13.85 6.91 -12.82
C ALA A 185 -12.37 6.54 -13.08
N LEU A 186 -12.05 5.43 -13.74
CA LEU A 186 -10.67 5.04 -14.09
C LEU A 186 -10.09 5.82 -15.28
N ARG A 187 -10.94 6.41 -16.14
CA ARG A 187 -10.53 7.17 -17.32
C ARG A 187 -10.61 8.68 -17.14
N ASP A 188 -11.30 9.16 -16.11
CA ASP A 188 -11.46 10.58 -15.82
C ASP A 188 -10.14 11.26 -15.43
N PRO A 189 -9.53 12.12 -16.27
CA PRO A 189 -8.27 12.77 -15.94
C PRO A 189 -8.41 13.81 -14.82
N THR A 190 -9.62 14.26 -14.49
CA THR A 190 -9.89 15.29 -13.49
C THR A 190 -10.02 14.75 -12.07
N LEU A 191 -10.12 13.42 -11.94
CA LEU A 191 -10.35 12.77 -10.65
C LEU A 191 -9.04 12.70 -9.84
N HIS A 192 -9.00 13.45 -8.74
CA HIS A 192 -7.89 13.51 -7.78
C HIS A 192 -8.38 13.12 -6.38
N LEU A 193 -7.52 12.44 -5.60
CA LEU A 193 -7.84 12.10 -4.21
C LEU A 193 -7.91 13.37 -3.35
N LEU A 194 -7.02 14.31 -3.63
CA LEU A 194 -6.95 15.59 -2.96
C LEU A 194 -7.60 16.65 -3.85
N SER A 195 -8.82 17.03 -3.52
CA SER A 195 -9.59 18.08 -4.20
C SER A 195 -8.95 19.48 -4.15
N ASP A 196 -7.92 19.66 -3.30
CA ASP A 196 -7.12 20.88 -3.21
C ASP A 196 -5.66 20.51 -2.88
N LEU A 197 -4.82 20.48 -3.90
CA LEU A 197 -3.41 20.79 -3.71
C LEU A 197 -3.23 22.28 -4.05
N PRO A 198 -2.89 23.16 -3.09
CA PRO A 198 -2.35 24.45 -3.48
C PRO A 198 -1.08 24.15 -4.26
N ALA A 199 -1.16 24.25 -5.58
CA ALA A 199 -0.01 24.02 -6.43
C ALA A 199 1.13 24.93 -5.96
N LYS A 200 2.32 24.36 -5.81
CA LYS A 200 3.57 25.12 -5.88
C LYS A 200 3.67 25.66 -7.31
N GLY A 201 2.90 26.70 -7.59
CA GLY A 201 2.93 27.47 -8.83
C GLY A 201 2.93 28.93 -8.45
N SER A 202 3.64 29.73 -9.23
CA SER A 202 3.56 31.17 -9.12
C SER A 202 2.09 31.61 -9.24
N PRO A 203 1.71 32.80 -8.74
CA PRO A 203 0.37 33.36 -8.95
C PRO A 203 -0.11 33.30 -10.41
N VAL A 204 0.83 33.35 -11.37
CA VAL A 204 0.57 33.24 -12.81
C VAL A 204 0.10 31.84 -13.22
N ASP A 205 0.65 30.77 -12.62
CA ASP A 205 0.27 29.39 -12.93
C ASP A 205 -1.12 29.01 -12.38
N ARG A 206 -1.60 29.76 -11.39
CA ARG A 206 -2.97 29.64 -10.88
C ARG A 206 -3.96 30.41 -11.75
N LEU A 207 -3.54 31.58 -12.26
CA LEU A 207 -4.35 32.35 -13.19
C LEU A 207 -4.54 31.60 -14.50
N ASN A 208 -3.47 31.07 -15.09
CA ASN A 208 -3.54 30.34 -16.36
C ASN A 208 -4.46 29.11 -16.25
N ARG A 209 -4.37 28.32 -15.18
CA ARG A 209 -5.30 27.20 -14.98
C ARG A 209 -6.75 27.62 -14.75
N SER A 210 -6.97 28.73 -14.06
CA SER A 210 -8.34 29.25 -13.88
C SER A 210 -8.92 29.69 -15.22
N LEU A 211 -8.08 30.26 -16.10
CA LEU A 211 -8.45 30.61 -17.47
C LEU A 211 -8.69 29.34 -18.31
N ASP A 212 -7.86 28.31 -18.22
CA ASP A 212 -8.05 27.03 -18.93
C ASP A 212 -9.35 26.33 -18.51
N ILE A 213 -9.68 26.34 -17.22
CA ILE A 213 -10.94 25.78 -16.69
C ILE A 213 -12.16 26.59 -17.19
N LEU A 214 -12.05 27.92 -17.24
CA LEU A 214 -13.11 28.79 -17.74
C LEU A 214 -13.32 28.63 -19.25
N GLU A 215 -12.25 28.51 -20.03
CA GLU A 215 -12.32 28.24 -21.48
C GLU A 215 -12.95 26.88 -21.78
N HIS A 216 -12.64 25.85 -20.98
CA HIS A 216 -13.23 24.52 -21.11
C HIS A 216 -14.73 24.47 -20.77
N HIS A 217 -15.26 25.45 -20.02
CA HIS A 217 -16.69 25.57 -19.72
C HIS A 217 -17.46 26.51 -20.66
N LEU A 218 -16.74 27.22 -21.54
CA LEU A 218 -17.32 28.19 -22.50
C LEU A 218 -17.30 27.67 -23.95
N THR A 219 -16.86 26.44 -24.19
CA THR A 219 -16.96 25.71 -25.47
C THR A 219 -17.81 24.46 -25.33
#